data_AF-A0A1F1UXP4-F1
#
_entry.id   AF-A0A1F1UXP4-F1
#
_cell.length_a   1.000
_cell.length_b   1.000
_cell.length_c   1.000
_cell.angle_alpha   90.00
_cell.angle_beta   90.00
_cell.angle_gamma   90.00
#
_symmetry.space_group_name_H-M   'P 1'
#
loop_
_entity.id
_entity.type
_entity.pdbx_description
1 polymer ?
#
loop_
_entity_poly.entity_id
_entity_poly.type
_entity_poly.pdbx_seq_one_letter_code
_entity_poly.pdbx_strand_id
1 'polypeptide(L)'
;MQTETKTTINVAGWAVPRTDEPKLAGHNRETVDVELIAPTGAFQPTDAVLLPDRSQVLEVIGEPENYEHNPFGFAPGVEIVNLKGVT
;
A
#
# COMPACT_ATOMS: atom_id res chain seq x y z
N MET A 1 17.58 -19.30 -3.76
CA MET A 1 18.00 -17.89 -3.84
C MET A 1 16.84 -17.14 -4.45
N GLN A 2 16.12 -16.31 -3.70
CA GLN A 2 15.15 -15.40 -4.32
C GLN A 2 15.93 -14.20 -4.88
N THR A 3 15.69 -13.85 -6.14
CA THR A 3 16.31 -12.67 -6.76
C THR A 3 15.40 -11.48 -6.51
N GLU A 4 15.86 -10.55 -5.69
CA GLU A 4 15.14 -9.31 -5.44
C GLU A 4 15.30 -8.37 -6.65
N THR A 5 14.19 -7.82 -7.13
CA THR A 5 14.18 -6.87 -8.25
C THR A 5 13.70 -5.53 -7.76
N LYS A 6 14.47 -4.47 -8.02
CA LYS A 6 14.13 -3.10 -7.61
C LYS A 6 13.64 -2.29 -8.80
N THR A 7 12.42 -1.77 -8.69
CA THR A 7 11.79 -0.91 -9.71
C THR A 7 11.31 0.39 -9.08
N THR A 8 11.39 1.50 -9.83
CA THR A 8 10.79 2.77 -9.41
C THR A 8 9.39 2.91 -10.02
N ILE A 9 8.39 3.14 -9.17
CA ILE A 9 6.99 3.32 -9.58
C ILE A 9 6.55 4.73 -9.21
N ASN A 10 5.95 5.44 -10.17
CA ASN A 10 5.30 6.71 -9.90
C ASN A 10 3.91 6.47 -9.31
N VAL A 11 3.60 7.14 -8.21
CA VAL A 11 2.31 7.06 -7.51
C VAL A 11 1.60 8.42 -7.53
N ALA A 12 0.30 8.44 -7.32
CA ALA A 12 -0.47 9.69 -7.28
C ALA A 12 -0.22 10.48 -5.97
N GLY A 13 0.19 9.79 -4.90
CA GLY A 13 0.56 10.39 -3.63
C GLY A 13 0.64 9.36 -2.50
N TRP A 14 1.00 9.81 -1.31
CA TRP A 14 0.98 9.01 -0.09
C TRP A 14 0.68 9.87 1.13
N ALA A 15 0.14 9.26 2.18
CA ALA A 15 -0.18 9.93 3.43
C ALA A 15 0.00 8.99 4.64
N VAL A 16 0.21 9.58 5.82
CA VAL A 16 0.05 8.87 7.08
C VAL A 16 -1.46 8.82 7.38
N PRO A 17 -2.04 7.66 7.69
CA PRO A 17 -3.46 7.56 8.00
C PRO A 17 -3.81 8.46 9.19
N ARG A 18 -4.98 9.12 9.10
CA ARG A 18 -5.41 10.13 10.08
C ARG A 18 -5.98 9.58 11.38
N THR A 19 -6.14 8.26 11.50
CA THR A 19 -6.73 7.62 12.67
C THR A 19 -5.87 6.43 13.12
N ASP A 20 -5.77 6.24 14.43
CA ASP A 20 -5.15 5.05 15.05
C ASP A 20 -6.08 3.82 14.97
N GLU A 21 -7.19 3.92 14.23
CA GLU A 21 -8.19 2.85 14.10
C GLU A 21 -7.70 1.81 13.08
N PRO A 22 -7.63 0.52 13.44
CA PRO A 22 -7.14 -0.52 12.53
C PRO A 22 -8.01 -0.63 11.28
N LYS A 23 -7.40 -0.50 10.09
CA LYS A 23 -8.10 -0.69 8.81
C LYS A 23 -8.29 -2.16 8.42
N LEU A 24 -7.41 -3.07 8.89
CA LEU A 24 -7.45 -4.50 8.55
C LEU A 24 -8.02 -5.35 9.69
N ALA A 25 -8.95 -6.25 9.37
CA ALA A 25 -9.58 -7.16 10.33
C ALA A 25 -8.82 -8.51 10.42
N GLY A 26 -8.46 -8.94 11.64
CA GLY A 26 -7.79 -10.22 11.88
C GLY A 26 -7.18 -10.36 13.28
N HIS A 27 -6.76 -11.58 13.65
CA HIS A 27 -6.14 -11.91 14.95
C HIS A 27 -4.86 -11.11 15.26
N ASN A 28 -4.21 -10.56 14.23
CA ASN A 28 -3.15 -9.56 14.35
C ASN A 28 -3.70 -8.23 13.84
N ARG A 29 -4.04 -7.32 14.76
CA ARG A 29 -4.42 -5.95 14.41
C ARG A 29 -3.18 -5.25 13.84
N GLU A 30 -3.13 -5.08 12.53
CA GLU A 30 -2.01 -4.41 11.90
C GLU A 30 -2.27 -2.90 11.80
N THR A 31 -1.36 -2.13 12.37
CA THR A 31 -1.32 -0.68 12.20
C THR A 31 -0.77 -0.38 10.80
N VAL A 32 -1.49 0.48 10.07
CA VAL A 32 -1.03 1.02 8.79
C VAL A 32 -0.20 2.26 9.09
N ASP A 33 1.03 2.31 8.61
CA ASP A 33 1.93 3.46 8.80
C ASP A 33 1.85 4.46 7.64
N VAL A 34 1.54 3.97 6.43
CA VAL A 34 1.37 4.78 5.22
C VAL A 34 0.32 4.17 4.31
N GLU A 35 -0.49 5.03 3.70
CA GLU A 35 -1.35 4.71 2.57
C GLU A 35 -0.74 5.28 1.29
N LEU A 36 -0.47 4.43 0.30
CA LEU A 36 -0.13 4.84 -1.05
C LEU A 36 -1.37 4.90 -1.93
N ILE A 37 -1.44 5.90 -2.80
CA ILE A 37 -2.40 5.94 -3.91
C ILE A 37 -1.63 5.53 -5.17
N ALA A 38 -1.67 4.24 -5.50
CA ALA A 38 -0.81 3.62 -6.50
C ALA A 38 -1.58 3.22 -7.76
N PRO A 39 -0.93 3.08 -8.93
CA PRO A 39 -1.56 2.49 -10.11
C PRO A 39 -2.06 1.07 -9.81
N THR A 40 -3.25 0.73 -10.31
CA THR A 40 -3.86 -0.59 -10.11
C THR A 40 -2.93 -1.72 -10.51
N GLY A 41 -2.70 -2.69 -9.62
CA GLY A 41 -1.91 -3.89 -9.87
C GLY A 41 -0.39 -3.66 -9.86
N ALA A 42 0.08 -2.49 -9.44
CA ALA A 42 1.50 -2.20 -9.35
C ALA A 42 2.20 -2.81 -8.13
N PHE A 43 1.44 -3.23 -7.12
CA PHE A 43 1.95 -3.76 -5.84
C PHE A 43 1.21 -5.03 -5.43
N GLN A 44 1.91 -5.92 -4.72
CA GLN A 44 1.40 -7.16 -4.13
C GLN A 44 1.77 -7.24 -2.64
N PRO A 45 1.06 -8.03 -1.82
CA PRO A 45 1.35 -8.19 -0.38
C PRO A 45 2.77 -8.68 -0.03
N THR A 46 3.54 -9.16 -1.01
CA THR A 46 4.93 -9.60 -0.84
C THR A 46 5.96 -8.51 -1.15
N ASP A 47 5.51 -7.35 -1.63
CA ASP A 47 6.41 -6.28 -2.04
C ASP A 47 6.88 -5.43 -0.86
N ALA A 48 8.09 -4.90 -1.02
CA ALA A 48 8.69 -3.93 -0.11
C ALA A 48 8.83 -2.57 -0.81
N VAL A 49 8.58 -1.50 -0.07
CA VAL A 49 8.52 -0.13 -0.56
C VAL A 49 9.50 0.75 0.19
N LEU A 50 10.33 1.48 -0.56
CA LEU A 50 11.16 2.56 -0.04
C LEU A 50 10.63 3.90 -0.57
N LEU A 51 10.15 4.76 0.32
CA LEU A 51 9.72 6.11 -0.03
C LEU A 51 10.92 7.06 -0.14
N PRO A 52 10.89 8.05 -1.06
CA PRO A 52 12.03 8.94 -1.28
C PRO A 52 12.40 9.81 -0.07
N ASP A 53 11.45 10.06 0.83
CA ASP A 53 11.57 10.87 2.04
C ASP A 53 11.73 10.03 3.32
N ARG A 54 11.90 8.70 3.20
CA ARG A 54 12.10 7.79 4.33
C ARG A 54 13.30 6.89 4.15
N SER A 55 14.02 6.64 5.24
CA SER A 55 15.13 5.67 5.27
C SER A 55 14.68 4.24 5.53
N GLN A 56 13.48 4.05 6.08
CA GLN A 56 12.93 2.74 6.43
C GLN A 56 12.22 2.12 5.21
N VAL A 57 12.49 0.84 4.98
CA VAL A 57 11.71 0.01 4.05
C VAL A 57 10.42 -0.42 4.74
N LEU A 58 9.30 -0.27 4.04
CA LEU A 58 7.98 -0.65 4.48
C LEU A 58 7.51 -1.87 3.68
N GLU A 59 6.71 -2.74 4.28
CA GLU A 59 6.07 -3.88 3.60
C GLU A 59 4.65 -3.53 3.20
N VAL A 60 4.21 -4.03 2.05
CA VAL A 60 2.79 -4.02 1.67
C VAL A 60 2.03 -4.99 2.57
N ILE A 61 0.97 -4.53 3.20
CA ILE A 61 0.13 -5.35 4.08
C ILE A 61 -1.30 -5.45 3.57
N GLY A 62 -1.80 -6.68 3.52
CA GLY A 62 -3.11 -6.99 2.95
C GLY A 62 -3.18 -6.76 1.44
N GLU A 63 -4.34 -7.09 0.87
CA GLU A 63 -4.62 -6.83 -0.55
C GLU A 63 -4.84 -5.33 -0.78
N PRO A 64 -4.33 -4.75 -1.89
CA PRO A 64 -4.66 -3.39 -2.28
C PRO A 64 -6.17 -3.14 -2.38
N GLU A 65 -6.62 -2.01 -1.85
CA GLU A 65 -8.04 -1.63 -1.84
C GLU A 65 -8.40 -0.98 -3.19
N ASN A 66 -8.98 -1.77 -4.09
CA ASN A 66 -9.47 -1.31 -5.38
C ASN A 66 -10.98 -1.00 -5.32
N TYR A 67 -11.33 0.25 -5.63
CA TYR A 67 -12.71 0.76 -5.57
C TYR A 67 -13.39 0.89 -6.93
N GLU A 68 -12.81 0.35 -8.00
CA GLU A 68 -13.33 0.46 -9.38
C GLU A 68 -14.55 -0.44 -9.64
N HIS A 69 -14.80 -1.42 -8.77
CA HIS A 69 -15.99 -2.28 -8.81
C HIS A 69 -17.27 -1.59 -8.29
N ASN A 70 -17.33 -0.26 -8.35
CA ASN A 70 -18.45 0.53 -7.87
C ASN A 70 -19.59 0.62 -8.92
N PRO A 71 -20.84 0.89 -8.49
CA PRO A 71 -22.00 0.94 -9.39
C PRO A 71 -22.05 2.19 -10.28
N PHE A 72 -21.11 3.13 -10.13
CA PHE A 72 -21.12 4.43 -10.82
C PHE A 72 -20.18 4.48 -12.04
N GLY A 73 -19.46 3.38 -12.33
CA GLY A 73 -18.51 3.31 -13.44
C GLY A 73 -17.29 4.21 -13.27
N PHE A 74 -17.01 4.69 -12.06
CA PHE A 74 -15.82 5.49 -11.77
C PHE A 74 -14.60 4.57 -11.67
N ALA A 75 -13.62 4.75 -12.56
CA ALA A 75 -12.41 3.93 -12.63
C ALA A 75 -11.17 4.83 -12.81
N PRO A 76 -10.57 5.35 -11.72
CA PRO A 76 -9.46 6.29 -11.79
C PRO A 76 -8.10 5.64 -12.13
N GLY A 77 -8.01 4.31 -12.22
CA GLY A 77 -6.78 3.56 -12.47
C GLY A 77 -5.83 3.53 -11.27
N VAL A 78 -6.36 3.71 -10.06
CA VAL A 78 -5.58 3.70 -8.81
C VAL A 78 -6.26 2.90 -7.71
N GLU A 79 -5.45 2.39 -6.78
CA GLU A 79 -5.85 1.64 -5.60
C GLU A 79 -5.08 2.13 -4.35
N ILE A 80 -5.60 1.81 -3.16
CA ILE A 80 -4.93 2.11 -1.90
C ILE A 80 -4.07 0.92 -1.49
N VAL A 81 -2.77 1.15 -1.33
CA VAL A 81 -1.83 0.15 -0.83
C VAL A 81 -1.43 0.53 0.59
N ASN A 82 -1.76 -0.32 1.56
CA ASN A 82 -1.42 -0.12 2.96
C ASN A 82 0.00 -0.62 3.22
N LEU A 83 0.82 0.20 3.87
CA LEU A 83 2.20 -0.12 4.20
C LEU A 83 2.42 -0.13 5.70
N LYS A 84 3.35 -0.97 6.15
CA LYS A 84 3.78 -1.07 7.54
C LYS A 84 5.30 -1.17 7.64
N GLY A 85 5.88 -0.55 8.66
CA GLY A 85 7.29 -0.66 8.97
C GLY A 85 7.68 -2.06 9.40
N VAL A 86 8.76 -2.58 8.81
CA VAL A 86 9.41 -3.81 9.29
C VAL A 86 9.97 -3.52 10.69
N THR A 87 9.58 -4.33 11.68
CA THR A 87 10.09 -4.24 13.07
C THR A 87 11.22 -5.25 13.28
#